data_AF-A0AAN6L0U6-F1
#
_entry.id   AF-A0AAN6L0U6-F1
#
_cell.length_a   1.000
_cell.length_b   1.000
_cell.length_c   1.000
_cell.angle_alpha   90.00
_cell.angle_beta   90.00
_cell.angle_gamma   90.00
#
_symmetry.space_group_name_H-M   'P 1'
#
loop_
_entity.id
_entity.type
_entity.pdbx_description
1 polymer ?
#
loop_
_entity_poly.entity_id
_entity_poly.type
_entity_poly.pdbx_seq_one_letter_code
_entity_poly.pdbx_strand_id
1 'polypeptide(L)'
;MNTLQAPPIANGRPKREGTIDPRPKKRIRLDDGTHAAIETRCADESTLLEVDILILDYLSYQSISACFASRRPRANLSLAVSLAHSLSMTDTFLALFQHRHDKYTLDAELRFRLLLLKLAALFTQRLTRNPSTPSPASLKRLRETNHARARDWLSTVTTHSLPFVLIDSTTVLPSPEDLERDRAHVLHSLDLPAEDEAYEDAYYGTADSVALLDLLPLFVQVSAARNAMMDPSGLTGAWMRMAAEFMLQAALEQYLVFGARGTEVIEDAFAWGLRAADGQRMEADGEEVDEVDDMFTDAVYETEVEGWADVKKAYLAEMIPPVNEAQAKSSKDTYLLHSSDNNTGVTSPAFHFISRLEMVAEKHPMAAFETKILGFLDALAQSIPEPVLVQLEKGQLDGMSKGNTQEFLRNCGSSVAHLVSATGKLKDFSAEVEE
;
A
#
# COMPACT_ATOMS: atom_id res chain seq x y z
N MET A 1 -5.31 54.49 13.93
CA MET A 1 -4.53 55.75 13.95
C MET A 1 -3.74 55.81 15.25
N ASN A 2 -2.44 55.52 15.17
CA ASN A 2 -1.38 56.02 16.06
C ASN A 2 -0.05 55.52 15.48
N THR A 3 0.62 56.43 14.78
CA THR A 3 2.00 56.34 14.30
C THR A 3 2.96 56.49 15.46
N LEU A 4 3.89 55.55 15.65
CA LEU A 4 5.11 55.77 16.41
C LEU A 4 6.31 55.15 15.68
N GLN A 5 7.27 56.03 15.38
CA GLN A 5 8.51 55.82 14.64
C GLN A 5 9.53 54.97 15.42
N ALA A 6 10.34 54.23 14.66
CA ALA A 6 11.51 53.51 15.14
C ALA A 6 12.69 54.45 15.46
N PRO A 7 13.49 54.17 16.50
CA PRO A 7 14.74 54.88 16.78
C PRO A 7 15.93 54.31 15.98
N PRO A 8 16.99 55.12 15.73
CA PRO A 8 18.12 54.77 14.87
C PRO A 8 19.16 53.94 15.62
N ILE A 9 19.73 52.91 14.97
CA ILE A 9 20.86 52.14 15.51
C ILE A 9 22.11 52.42 14.67
N ALA A 10 23.15 52.86 15.38
CA ALA A 10 24.40 53.38 14.88
C ALA A 10 25.33 52.30 14.28
N ASN A 11 26.02 52.69 13.21
CA ASN A 11 27.12 51.95 12.59
C ASN A 11 28.36 51.98 13.48
N GLY A 12 28.68 50.85 14.12
CA GLY A 12 29.95 50.62 14.81
C GLY A 12 30.62 49.35 14.31
N ARG A 13 31.57 49.49 13.38
CA ARG A 13 32.49 48.40 12.98
C ARG A 13 33.56 48.21 14.07
N PRO A 14 33.78 46.99 14.59
CA PRO A 14 35.01 46.67 15.30
C PRO A 14 36.13 46.32 14.31
N LYS A 15 37.28 46.99 14.43
CA LYS A 15 38.57 46.51 13.90
C LYS A 15 39.04 45.36 14.78
N ARG A 16 39.41 44.21 14.20
CA ARG A 16 40.33 43.26 14.83
C ARG A 16 41.37 42.76 13.83
N GLU A 17 42.55 42.62 14.40
CA GLU A 17 43.86 42.44 13.81
C GLU A 17 44.08 41.05 13.23
N GLY A 18 45.11 40.95 12.39
CA GLY A 18 45.41 39.80 11.57
C GLY A 18 45.97 38.60 12.32
N THR A 19 45.50 37.43 11.91
CA THR A 19 46.23 36.18 11.95
C THR A 19 46.29 35.66 10.52
N ILE A 20 47.52 35.41 10.05
CA ILE A 20 47.84 34.98 8.69
C ILE A 20 47.53 33.48 8.61
N ASP A 21 46.36 33.14 8.07
CA ASP A 21 46.05 31.78 7.62
C ASP A 21 46.22 31.69 6.08
N PRO A 22 46.79 30.60 5.55
CA PRO A 22 47.04 30.47 4.12
C PRO A 22 45.71 30.44 3.36
N ARG A 23 45.57 31.39 2.41
CA ARG A 23 44.42 31.50 1.51
C ARG A 23 44.10 30.11 0.91
N PRO A 24 42.82 29.71 0.82
CA PRO A 24 42.45 28.51 0.10
C PRO A 24 43.00 28.64 -1.33
N LYS A 25 43.76 27.63 -1.77
CA LYS A 25 44.30 27.53 -3.12
C LYS A 25 43.17 27.86 -4.09
N LYS A 26 43.38 28.88 -4.94
CA LYS A 26 42.46 29.24 -6.02
C LYS A 26 42.03 27.94 -6.70
N ARG A 27 40.72 27.69 -6.74
CA ARG A 27 40.16 26.66 -7.62
C ARG A 27 40.79 26.87 -8.98
N ILE A 28 41.54 25.87 -9.45
CA ILE A 28 41.94 25.76 -10.84
C ILE A 28 40.62 25.84 -11.60
N ARG A 29 40.44 26.90 -12.39
CA ARG A 29 39.36 26.94 -13.37
C ARG A 29 39.66 25.80 -14.33
N LEU A 30 38.79 24.79 -14.31
CA LEU A 30 38.72 23.82 -15.39
C LEU A 30 38.53 24.59 -16.69
N ASP A 31 39.25 24.15 -17.70
CA ASP A 31 39.30 24.75 -19.04
C ASP A 31 37.89 24.88 -19.62
N ASP A 32 37.58 26.04 -20.17
CA ASP A 32 36.24 26.51 -20.55
C ASP A 32 35.76 25.89 -21.89
N GLY A 33 36.24 24.70 -22.20
CA GLY A 33 36.32 24.17 -23.56
C GLY A 33 35.88 22.72 -23.68
N THR A 34 34.79 22.31 -23.01
CA THR A 34 33.96 21.12 -23.35
C THR A 34 32.76 20.97 -22.41
N HIS A 35 32.07 22.07 -22.09
CA HIS A 35 30.68 21.93 -21.67
C HIS A 35 29.86 21.85 -22.96
N ALA A 36 29.12 20.76 -23.15
CA ALA A 36 27.99 20.77 -24.06
C ALA A 36 27.14 21.97 -23.64
N ALA A 37 27.21 23.05 -24.43
CA ALA A 37 26.45 24.25 -24.16
C ALA A 37 24.99 23.86 -24.36
N ILE A 38 24.31 23.57 -23.27
CA ILE A 38 22.85 23.49 -23.25
C ILE A 38 22.39 24.94 -23.45
N GLU A 39 22.24 25.34 -24.71
CA GLU A 39 21.91 26.72 -25.12
C GLU A 39 20.57 27.20 -24.54
N THR A 40 19.72 26.27 -24.11
CA THR A 40 18.47 26.54 -23.39
C THR A 40 18.31 25.56 -22.23
N ARG A 41 18.24 26.05 -20.97
CA ARG A 41 17.89 25.23 -19.79
C ARG A 41 16.43 24.74 -19.77
N CYS A 42 15.76 24.77 -20.91
CA CYS A 42 14.42 24.23 -21.09
C CYS A 42 14.56 22.97 -21.94
N ALA A 43 13.89 21.89 -21.54
CA ALA A 43 13.75 20.71 -22.40
C ALA A 43 13.13 21.14 -23.72
N ASP A 44 13.59 20.53 -24.81
CA ASP A 44 12.94 20.69 -26.11
C ASP A 44 11.48 20.23 -25.99
N GLU A 45 10.53 21.03 -26.50
CA GLU A 45 9.10 20.73 -26.39
C GLU A 45 8.76 19.36 -26.98
N SER A 46 9.53 18.92 -27.99
CA SER A 46 9.36 17.61 -28.62
C SER A 46 9.69 16.41 -27.70
N THR A 47 10.51 16.61 -26.67
CA THR A 47 11.00 15.57 -25.74
C THR A 47 10.44 15.70 -24.33
N LEU A 48 9.75 16.80 -24.03
CA LEU A 48 9.29 17.13 -22.67
C LEU A 48 8.41 16.04 -22.06
N LEU A 49 7.48 15.48 -22.85
CA LEU A 49 6.59 14.41 -22.40
C LEU A 49 7.37 13.15 -22.01
N GLU A 50 8.29 12.71 -22.87
CA GLU A 50 9.11 11.51 -22.62
C GLU A 50 9.98 11.69 -21.36
N VAL A 51 10.60 12.86 -21.20
CA VAL A 51 11.39 13.18 -20.01
C VAL A 51 10.51 13.19 -18.76
N ASP A 52 9.34 13.80 -18.81
CA ASP A 52 8.42 13.84 -17.68
C ASP A 52 7.89 12.43 -17.31
N ILE A 53 7.63 11.56 -18.30
CA ILE A 53 7.30 10.14 -18.08
C ILE A 53 8.45 9.42 -17.35
N LEU A 54 9.69 9.56 -17.83
CA LEU A 54 10.86 8.93 -17.22
C LEU A 54 11.09 9.38 -15.78
N ILE A 55 10.86 10.66 -15.48
CA ILE A 55 10.98 11.20 -14.11
C ILE A 55 9.88 10.64 -13.22
N LEU A 56 8.62 10.67 -13.66
CA LEU A 56 7.50 10.16 -12.88
C LEU A 56 7.68 8.67 -12.58
N ASP A 57 8.11 7.91 -13.57
CA ASP A 57 8.37 6.48 -13.45
C ASP A 57 9.45 6.16 -12.41
N TYR A 58 10.59 6.85 -12.51
CA TYR A 58 11.69 6.75 -11.55
C TYR A 58 11.27 7.12 -10.12
N LEU A 59 10.58 8.26 -9.96
CA LEU A 59 10.12 8.71 -8.64
C LEU A 59 9.15 7.69 -8.03
N SER A 60 8.26 7.12 -8.84
CA SER A 60 7.31 6.11 -8.39
C SER A 60 8.01 4.84 -7.90
N TYR A 61 8.99 4.35 -8.66
CA TYR A 61 9.81 3.19 -8.27
C TYR A 61 10.59 3.42 -6.96
N GLN A 62 11.22 4.59 -6.81
CA GLN A 62 11.96 4.93 -5.60
C GLN A 62 11.03 5.02 -4.38
N SER A 63 9.85 5.61 -4.57
CA SER A 63 8.83 5.71 -3.51
C SER A 63 8.28 4.34 -3.10
N ILE A 64 8.02 3.42 -4.04
CA ILE A 64 7.62 2.03 -3.74
C ILE A 64 8.71 1.34 -2.92
N SER A 65 9.97 1.46 -3.36
CA SER A 65 11.12 0.87 -2.66
C SER A 65 11.26 1.41 -1.23
N ALA A 66 11.06 2.72 -1.05
CA ALA A 66 11.06 3.35 0.27
C ALA A 66 9.91 2.86 1.15
N CYS A 67 8.70 2.65 0.59
CA CYS A 67 7.56 2.08 1.34
C CYS A 67 7.92 0.70 1.90
N PHE A 68 8.45 -0.20 1.06
CA PHE A 68 8.83 -1.55 1.50
C PHE A 68 9.99 -1.53 2.49
N ALA A 69 10.99 -0.67 2.28
CA ALA A 69 12.11 -0.53 3.21
C ALA A 69 11.66 -0.06 4.60
N SER A 70 10.63 0.79 4.69
CA SER A 70 10.09 1.29 5.96
C SER A 70 9.49 0.20 6.86
N ARG A 71 9.13 -0.96 6.30
CA ARG A 71 8.54 -2.09 7.03
C ARG A 71 9.50 -3.25 7.26
N ARG A 72 10.77 -3.14 6.86
CA ARG A 72 11.77 -4.20 7.10
C ARG A 72 12.38 -4.03 8.51
N PRO A 73 12.32 -5.05 9.38
CA PRO A 73 12.95 -4.99 10.69
C PRO A 73 14.47 -4.78 10.55
N ARG A 74 15.02 -3.75 11.20
CA ARG A 74 16.46 -3.43 11.23
C ARG A 74 17.09 -2.97 9.91
N ALA A 75 16.42 -2.12 9.14
CA ALA A 75 17.16 -1.26 8.25
C ALA A 75 17.95 -0.24 9.10
N ASN A 76 19.23 -0.54 9.40
CA ASN A 76 20.23 0.51 9.60
C ASN A 76 20.25 1.29 8.29
N LEU A 77 19.35 2.27 8.16
CA LEU A 77 19.16 3.06 6.95
C LEU A 77 20.45 3.85 6.72
N SER A 78 21.33 3.23 5.93
CA SER A 78 22.41 3.90 5.23
C SER A 78 21.80 5.03 4.41
N LEU A 79 21.73 6.25 4.97
CA LEU A 79 21.49 7.53 4.28
C LEU A 79 20.56 7.46 3.03
N ALA A 80 19.50 6.65 3.06
CA ALA A 80 18.75 6.27 1.87
C ALA A 80 17.33 6.82 2.01
N VAL A 81 17.07 7.83 1.19
CA VAL A 81 15.79 8.44 0.82
C VAL A 81 14.69 8.38 1.89
N SER A 82 14.47 9.50 2.58
CA SER A 82 13.34 9.66 3.50
C SER A 82 12.02 9.33 2.78
N LEU A 83 11.26 8.35 3.28
CA LEU A 83 9.98 7.93 2.71
C LEU A 83 9.04 9.13 2.49
N ALA A 84 8.91 9.99 3.50
CA ALA A 84 8.08 11.19 3.42
C ALA A 84 8.54 12.13 2.30
N HIS A 85 9.85 12.22 2.07
CA HIS A 85 10.41 13.01 0.97
C HIS A 85 10.12 12.36 -0.40
N SER A 86 10.29 11.04 -0.54
CA SER A 86 9.99 10.33 -1.79
C SER A 86 8.53 10.52 -2.20
N LEU A 87 7.60 10.26 -1.27
CA LEU A 87 6.17 10.39 -1.52
C LEU A 87 5.80 11.84 -1.88
N SER A 88 6.30 12.81 -1.12
CA SER A 88 6.05 14.24 -1.40
C SER A 88 6.58 14.68 -2.76
N MET A 89 7.75 14.20 -3.17
CA MET A 89 8.29 14.48 -4.50
C MET A 89 7.46 13.85 -5.61
N THR A 90 7.08 12.57 -5.45
CA THR A 90 6.24 11.88 -6.44
C THR A 90 4.88 12.58 -6.58
N ASP A 91 4.20 12.92 -5.48
CA ASP A 91 2.90 13.59 -5.52
C ASP A 91 2.99 14.97 -6.19
N THR A 92 4.00 15.76 -5.82
CA THR A 92 4.22 17.08 -6.42
C THR A 92 4.49 16.96 -7.92
N PHE A 93 5.30 15.98 -8.33
CA PHE A 93 5.61 15.79 -9.73
C PHE A 93 4.43 15.22 -10.52
N LEU A 94 3.65 14.31 -9.94
CA LEU A 94 2.43 13.77 -10.55
C LEU A 94 1.40 14.89 -10.82
N ALA A 95 1.20 15.79 -9.86
CA ALA A 95 0.31 16.94 -10.05
C ALA A 95 0.79 17.87 -11.18
N LEU A 96 2.11 18.10 -11.28
CA LEU A 96 2.70 18.86 -12.40
C LEU A 96 2.54 18.14 -13.73
N PHE A 97 2.77 16.82 -13.75
CA PHE A 97 2.61 15.97 -14.92
C PHE A 97 1.18 16.04 -15.46
N GLN A 98 0.19 15.80 -14.59
CA GLN A 98 -1.23 15.86 -14.94
C GLN A 98 -1.66 17.24 -15.43
N HIS A 99 -1.09 18.32 -14.86
CA HIS A 99 -1.37 19.67 -15.31
C HIS A 99 -0.78 19.99 -16.69
N ARG A 100 0.43 19.52 -16.98
CA ARG A 100 1.12 19.78 -18.26
C ARG A 100 0.61 18.88 -19.39
N HIS A 101 0.24 17.64 -19.07
CA HIS A 101 -0.12 16.59 -20.01
C HIS A 101 -1.54 16.09 -19.76
N ASP A 102 -2.50 17.02 -19.63
CA ASP A 102 -3.91 16.75 -19.27
C ASP A 102 -4.64 15.82 -20.24
N LYS A 103 -4.18 15.75 -21.49
CA LYS A 103 -4.73 14.88 -22.55
C LYS A 103 -3.97 13.57 -22.72
N TYR A 104 -2.86 13.38 -22.00
CA TYR A 104 -2.05 12.18 -22.15
C TYR A 104 -2.63 11.04 -21.32
N THR A 105 -2.89 9.91 -21.97
CA THR A 105 -3.30 8.67 -21.31
C THR A 105 -2.06 7.86 -20.95
N LEU A 106 -1.91 7.52 -19.67
CA LEU A 106 -0.79 6.72 -19.19
C LEU A 106 -0.79 5.33 -19.82
N ASP A 107 0.39 4.84 -20.20
CA ASP A 107 0.55 3.45 -20.59
C ASP A 107 0.26 2.49 -19.42
N ALA A 108 0.09 1.20 -19.75
CA ALA A 108 -0.26 0.18 -18.76
C ALA A 108 0.79 0.00 -17.66
N GLU A 109 2.07 0.14 -17.99
CA GLU A 109 3.15 -0.09 -17.04
C GLU A 109 3.25 1.04 -16.01
N LEU A 110 3.24 2.29 -16.48
CA LEU A 110 3.29 3.47 -15.61
C LEU A 110 2.03 3.57 -14.76
N ARG A 111 0.85 3.31 -15.34
CA ARG A 111 -0.42 3.26 -14.60
C ARG A 111 -0.38 2.18 -13.51
N PHE A 112 0.06 0.97 -13.85
CA PHE A 112 0.24 -0.10 -12.86
C PHE A 112 1.21 0.32 -11.74
N ARG A 113 2.34 0.95 -12.08
CA ARG A 113 3.33 1.39 -11.09
C ARG A 113 2.77 2.47 -10.15
N LEU A 114 1.98 3.41 -10.65
CA LEU A 114 1.29 4.41 -9.81
C LEU A 114 0.22 3.79 -8.91
N LEU A 115 -0.56 2.83 -9.42
CA LEU A 115 -1.53 2.07 -8.62
C LEU A 115 -0.83 1.28 -7.50
N LEU A 116 0.28 0.62 -7.84
CA LEU A 116 1.10 -0.12 -6.87
C LEU A 116 1.70 0.83 -5.81
N LEU A 117 2.17 2.01 -6.21
CA LEU A 117 2.63 3.04 -5.26
C LEU A 117 1.51 3.46 -4.31
N LYS A 118 0.31 3.75 -4.82
CA LYS A 118 -0.86 4.12 -3.99
C LYS A 118 -1.14 3.03 -2.95
N LEU A 119 -1.13 1.76 -3.36
CA LEU A 119 -1.35 0.63 -2.46
C LEU A 119 -0.21 0.47 -1.45
N ALA A 120 1.05 0.51 -1.90
CA ALA A 120 2.22 0.36 -1.04
C ALA A 120 2.31 1.48 -0.01
N ALA A 121 2.07 2.73 -0.40
CA ALA A 121 2.05 3.88 0.49
C ALA A 121 0.94 3.72 1.54
N LEU A 122 -0.30 3.50 1.13
CA LEU A 122 -1.41 3.38 2.09
C LEU A 122 -1.24 2.16 3.00
N PHE A 123 -0.88 0.99 2.46
CA PHE A 123 -0.75 -0.24 3.24
C PHE A 123 0.36 -0.16 4.30
N THR A 124 1.53 0.38 3.93
CA THR A 124 2.68 0.50 4.84
C THR A 124 2.52 1.62 5.85
N GLN A 125 1.74 2.65 5.53
CA GLN A 125 1.58 3.83 6.38
C GLN A 125 0.27 3.86 7.18
N ARG A 126 -0.67 2.93 6.95
CA ARG A 126 -2.03 2.95 7.55
C ARG A 126 -2.09 2.95 9.09
N LEU A 127 -1.05 2.45 9.76
CA LEU A 127 -1.06 2.24 11.21
C LEU A 127 -0.61 3.46 12.01
N THR A 128 -0.13 4.51 11.35
CA THR A 128 0.38 5.71 12.03
C THR A 128 -0.08 6.94 11.29
N ARG A 129 -0.36 8.03 12.01
CA ARG A 129 -0.75 9.29 11.36
C ARG A 129 0.46 9.92 10.68
N ASN A 130 0.35 10.21 9.38
CA ASN A 130 1.45 10.73 8.58
C ASN A 130 0.93 11.59 7.41
N PRO A 131 1.80 12.30 6.66
CA PRO A 131 1.36 13.15 5.54
C PRO A 131 0.62 12.41 4.41
N SER A 132 0.80 11.09 4.28
CA SER A 132 0.08 10.26 3.30
C SER A 132 -1.26 9.73 3.81
N THR A 133 -1.62 10.02 5.07
CA THR A 133 -2.95 9.74 5.61
C THR A 133 -4.02 10.53 4.83
N PRO A 134 -5.01 9.87 4.22
CA PRO A 134 -6.11 10.55 3.55
C PRO A 134 -6.88 11.47 4.50
N SER A 135 -7.46 12.55 3.96
CA SER A 135 -8.36 13.38 4.75
C SER A 135 -9.60 12.59 5.22
N PRO A 136 -10.20 12.90 6.38
CA PRO A 136 -11.41 12.22 6.85
C PRO A 136 -12.55 12.24 5.83
N ALA A 137 -12.69 13.34 5.08
CA ALA A 137 -13.69 13.46 4.02
C ALA A 137 -13.41 12.53 2.84
N SER A 138 -12.14 12.41 2.43
CA SER A 138 -11.71 11.49 1.37
C SER A 138 -11.93 10.04 1.79
N LEU A 139 -11.59 9.70 3.03
CA LEU A 139 -11.74 8.35 3.57
C LEU A 139 -13.22 7.96 3.72
N LYS A 140 -14.07 8.88 4.18
CA LYS A 140 -15.51 8.67 4.23
C LYS A 140 -16.08 8.38 2.85
N ARG A 141 -15.69 9.18 1.83
CA ARG A 141 -16.12 8.95 0.44
C ARG A 141 -15.66 7.59 -0.07
N LEU A 142 -14.40 7.21 0.21
CA LEU A 142 -13.88 5.89 -0.16
C LEU A 142 -14.73 4.75 0.42
N ARG A 143 -15.08 4.83 1.70
CA ARG A 143 -15.96 3.84 2.37
C ARG A 143 -17.33 3.78 1.74
N GLU A 144 -17.94 4.93 1.46
CA GLU A 144 -19.23 5.01 0.78
C GLU A 144 -19.18 4.35 -0.62
N THR A 145 -18.12 4.59 -1.39
CA THR A 145 -17.88 3.95 -2.69
C THR A 145 -17.70 2.44 -2.55
N ASN A 146 -16.86 1.99 -1.61
CA ASN A 146 -16.57 0.57 -1.40
C ASN A 146 -17.82 -0.22 -1.00
N HIS A 147 -18.65 0.38 -0.12
CA HIS A 147 -19.92 -0.18 0.32
C HIS A 147 -20.96 -0.19 -0.80
N ALA A 148 -21.04 0.88 -1.60
CA ALA A 148 -21.94 0.92 -2.76
C ALA A 148 -21.60 -0.19 -3.78
N ARG A 149 -20.31 -0.37 -4.10
CA ARG A 149 -19.82 -1.46 -4.96
C ARG A 149 -20.20 -2.84 -4.41
N ALA A 150 -20.00 -3.07 -3.11
CA ALA A 150 -20.35 -4.35 -2.49
C ALA A 150 -21.86 -4.64 -2.60
N ARG A 151 -22.71 -3.64 -2.29
CA ARG A 151 -24.16 -3.78 -2.40
C ARG A 151 -24.63 -4.01 -3.83
N ASP A 152 -24.04 -3.33 -4.80
CA ASP A 152 -24.33 -3.59 -6.21
C ASP A 152 -24.01 -5.04 -6.58
N TRP A 153 -22.81 -5.51 -6.23
CA TRP A 153 -22.41 -6.91 -6.44
C TRP A 153 -23.40 -7.88 -5.77
N LEU A 154 -23.74 -7.67 -4.50
CA LEU A 154 -24.69 -8.53 -3.77
C LEU A 154 -26.09 -8.54 -4.40
N SER A 155 -26.52 -7.44 -5.00
CA SER A 155 -27.82 -7.38 -5.70
C SER A 155 -27.85 -8.21 -6.99
N THR A 156 -26.69 -8.37 -7.65
CA THR A 156 -26.56 -9.14 -8.89
C THR A 156 -26.47 -10.65 -8.66
N VAL A 157 -25.93 -11.08 -7.50
CA VAL A 157 -25.74 -12.50 -7.18
C VAL A 157 -27.05 -13.10 -6.66
N THR A 158 -27.91 -13.51 -7.58
CA THR A 158 -29.23 -14.11 -7.30
C THR A 158 -29.16 -15.54 -6.71
N THR A 159 -27.99 -16.18 -6.67
CA THR A 159 -27.87 -17.64 -6.44
C THR A 159 -27.12 -18.09 -5.20
N HIS A 160 -26.45 -17.21 -4.46
CA HIS A 160 -25.70 -17.58 -3.25
C HIS A 160 -25.94 -16.58 -2.12
N SER A 161 -27.12 -16.67 -1.49
CA SER A 161 -27.28 -16.12 -0.16
C SER A 161 -26.19 -16.71 0.74
N LEU A 162 -25.31 -15.84 1.24
CA LEU A 162 -24.40 -16.20 2.32
C LEU A 162 -25.25 -16.91 3.40
N PRO A 163 -24.82 -18.06 3.93
CA PRO A 163 -25.60 -18.78 4.93
C PRO A 163 -25.85 -17.84 6.11
N PHE A 164 -27.06 -17.29 6.15
CA PHE A 164 -27.50 -16.30 7.12
C PHE A 164 -27.51 -16.96 8.49
N VAL A 165 -26.41 -16.84 9.23
CA VAL A 165 -26.50 -16.77 10.67
C VAL A 165 -26.96 -15.35 10.94
N LEU A 166 -28.12 -15.18 11.58
CA LEU A 166 -28.54 -13.89 12.11
C LEU A 166 -27.48 -13.50 13.15
N ILE A 167 -26.45 -12.75 12.73
CA ILE A 167 -25.63 -11.96 13.64
C ILE A 167 -26.55 -10.83 14.08
N ASP A 168 -27.40 -11.16 15.05
CA ASP A 168 -28.43 -10.26 15.54
C ASP A 168 -27.75 -8.99 16.07
N SER A 169 -28.39 -7.83 15.91
CA SER A 169 -27.82 -6.53 16.34
C SER A 169 -27.55 -6.44 17.86
N THR A 170 -27.85 -7.51 18.58
CA THR A 170 -27.63 -7.76 20.01
C THR A 170 -26.27 -8.41 20.30
N THR A 171 -25.38 -8.60 19.31
CA THR A 171 -24.00 -9.03 19.56
C THR A 171 -23.32 -8.09 20.54
N VAL A 172 -23.00 -8.61 21.73
CA VAL A 172 -22.13 -7.98 22.73
C VAL A 172 -20.86 -7.53 22.04
N LEU A 173 -20.58 -6.24 22.16
CA LEU A 173 -19.42 -5.62 21.57
C LEU A 173 -18.19 -5.95 22.39
N PRO A 174 -17.01 -5.99 21.77
CA PRO A 174 -15.77 -5.80 22.50
C PRO A 174 -15.90 -4.55 23.38
N SER A 175 -15.47 -4.65 24.63
CA SER A 175 -15.41 -3.46 25.48
C SER A 175 -14.36 -2.49 24.90
N PRO A 176 -14.43 -1.18 25.21
CA PRO A 176 -13.38 -0.24 24.81
C PRO A 176 -11.98 -0.69 25.23
N GLU A 177 -11.86 -1.34 26.39
CA GLU A 177 -10.61 -1.91 26.91
C GLU A 177 -10.12 -3.10 26.06
N ASP A 178 -11.05 -3.95 25.58
CA ASP A 178 -10.69 -5.04 24.65
C ASP A 178 -10.19 -4.50 23.32
N LEU A 179 -10.85 -3.47 22.75
CA LEU A 179 -10.40 -2.85 21.49
C LEU A 179 -9.03 -2.19 21.63
N GLU A 180 -8.75 -1.53 22.76
CA GLU A 180 -7.45 -0.93 23.05
C GLU A 180 -6.35 -2.00 23.18
N ARG A 181 -6.64 -3.08 23.91
CA ARG A 181 -5.73 -4.23 24.01
C ARG A 181 -5.45 -4.83 22.64
N ASP A 182 -6.47 -5.04 21.82
CA ASP A 182 -6.35 -5.69 20.52
C ASP A 182 -5.57 -4.79 19.53
N ARG A 183 -5.77 -3.46 19.56
CA ARG A 183 -4.94 -2.48 18.83
C ARG A 183 -3.48 -2.56 19.25
N ALA A 184 -3.21 -2.51 20.55
CA ALA A 184 -1.86 -2.59 21.08
C ALA A 184 -1.18 -3.92 20.70
N HIS A 185 -1.92 -5.03 20.74
CA HIS A 185 -1.43 -6.34 20.32
C HIS A 185 -1.06 -6.36 18.83
N VAL A 186 -1.90 -5.79 17.96
CA VAL A 186 -1.59 -5.69 16.52
C VAL A 186 -0.34 -4.85 16.29
N LEU A 187 -0.25 -3.65 16.86
CA LEU A 187 0.91 -2.77 16.71
C LEU A 187 2.19 -3.44 17.21
N HIS A 188 2.13 -4.08 18.37
CA HIS A 188 3.26 -4.81 18.94
C HIS A 188 3.71 -5.97 18.04
N SER A 189 2.77 -6.74 17.48
CA SER A 189 3.09 -7.85 16.57
C SER A 189 3.79 -7.40 15.28
N LEU A 190 3.68 -6.12 14.93
CA LEU A 190 4.27 -5.50 13.75
C LEU A 190 5.53 -4.68 14.06
N ASP A 191 6.10 -4.83 15.26
CA ASP A 191 7.24 -4.07 15.76
C ASP A 191 7.01 -2.54 15.73
N LEU A 192 5.76 -2.10 15.89
CA LEU A 192 5.41 -0.69 16.03
C LEU A 192 5.21 -0.33 17.51
N PRO A 193 5.56 0.91 17.92
CA PRO A 193 5.25 1.36 19.26
C PRO A 193 3.74 1.35 19.46
N ALA A 194 3.27 0.81 20.58
CA ALA A 194 1.89 0.97 20.98
C ALA A 194 1.60 2.46 21.19
N GLU A 195 0.38 2.88 20.85
CA GLU A 195 -0.12 4.22 21.16
C GLU A 195 -0.35 4.26 22.69
N ASP A 196 0.68 4.62 23.46
CA ASP A 196 0.63 4.74 24.92
C ASP A 196 0.21 6.16 25.34
N GLU A 197 0.07 6.41 26.65
CA GLU A 197 -0.32 7.74 27.20
C GLU A 197 0.63 8.89 26.78
N ALA A 198 1.81 8.59 26.21
CA ALA A 198 2.73 9.60 25.67
C ALA A 198 2.40 10.00 24.22
N TYR A 199 1.56 9.23 23.51
CA TYR A 199 0.97 9.58 22.23
C TYR A 199 -0.39 10.27 22.47
N GLU A 200 -0.42 11.60 22.29
CA GLU A 200 -1.64 12.41 22.53
C GLU A 200 -2.83 12.06 21.62
N ASP A 201 -2.65 11.27 20.54
CA ASP A 201 -3.70 10.88 19.61
C ASP A 201 -3.60 9.39 19.24
N ALA A 202 -4.48 8.55 19.82
CA ALA A 202 -4.72 7.21 19.30
C ALA A 202 -5.26 7.31 17.87
N TYR A 203 -4.57 6.70 16.90
CA TYR A 203 -4.89 6.81 15.48
C TYR A 203 -5.42 5.48 14.93
N TYR A 204 -4.67 4.40 15.10
CA TYR A 204 -5.05 3.11 14.54
C TYR A 204 -6.35 2.57 15.17
N GLY A 205 -7.28 2.10 14.33
CA GLY A 205 -8.58 1.62 14.80
C GLY A 205 -9.61 2.72 15.05
N THR A 206 -9.28 3.98 14.73
CA THR A 206 -10.23 5.09 14.73
C THR A 206 -10.83 5.33 13.34
N ALA A 207 -11.91 6.09 13.27
CA ALA A 207 -12.56 6.46 12.01
C ALA A 207 -11.63 7.21 11.03
N ASP A 208 -10.55 7.82 11.52
CA ASP A 208 -9.57 8.56 10.72
C ASP A 208 -8.42 7.67 10.18
N SER A 209 -8.32 6.43 10.67
CA SER A 209 -7.35 5.46 10.17
C SER A 209 -7.87 4.68 8.96
N VAL A 210 -6.95 4.37 8.04
CA VAL A 210 -7.23 3.56 6.86
C VAL A 210 -7.27 2.08 7.27
N ALA A 211 -8.40 1.42 7.04
CA ALA A 211 -8.54 0.00 7.33
C ALA A 211 -8.14 -0.87 6.13
N LEU A 212 -7.87 -2.16 6.37
CA LEU A 212 -7.71 -3.16 5.33
C LEU A 212 -8.95 -3.25 4.44
N LEU A 213 -10.16 -3.11 5.00
CA LEU A 213 -11.38 -3.07 4.22
C LEU A 213 -11.41 -1.88 3.23
N ASP A 214 -10.82 -0.74 3.60
CA ASP A 214 -10.68 0.42 2.72
C ASP A 214 -9.71 0.13 1.56
N LEU A 215 -8.69 -0.69 1.79
CA LEU A 215 -7.63 -1.03 0.83
C LEU A 215 -7.94 -2.22 -0.07
N LEU A 216 -8.89 -3.07 0.32
CA LEU A 216 -9.21 -4.29 -0.41
C LEU A 216 -9.54 -4.03 -1.90
N PRO A 217 -10.34 -3.02 -2.28
CA PRO A 217 -10.56 -2.72 -3.69
C PRO A 217 -9.30 -2.31 -4.45
N LEU A 218 -8.42 -1.54 -3.82
CA LEU A 218 -7.15 -1.14 -4.43
C LEU A 218 -6.21 -2.34 -4.61
N PHE A 219 -6.19 -3.28 -3.66
CA PHE A 219 -5.48 -4.55 -3.79
C PHE A 219 -5.97 -5.37 -5.00
N VAL A 220 -7.29 -5.46 -5.18
CA VAL A 220 -7.89 -6.15 -6.34
C VAL A 220 -7.55 -5.43 -7.64
N GLN A 221 -7.65 -4.09 -7.69
CA GLN A 221 -7.29 -3.29 -8.88
C GLN A 221 -5.82 -3.46 -9.28
N VAL A 222 -4.88 -3.40 -8.32
CA VAL A 222 -3.45 -3.61 -8.60
C VAL A 222 -3.20 -5.03 -9.15
N SER A 223 -3.89 -6.03 -8.58
CA SER A 223 -3.79 -7.41 -9.05
C SER A 223 -4.33 -7.57 -10.48
N ALA A 224 -5.49 -6.98 -10.76
CA ALA A 224 -6.15 -7.00 -12.06
C ALA A 224 -5.32 -6.31 -13.14
N ALA A 225 -4.82 -5.09 -12.85
CA ALA A 225 -3.93 -4.36 -13.74
C ALA A 225 -2.69 -5.17 -14.09
N ARG A 226 -2.09 -5.87 -13.11
CA ARG A 226 -0.94 -6.74 -13.42
C ARG A 226 -1.33 -7.94 -14.27
N ASN A 227 -2.45 -8.60 -13.96
CA ASN A 227 -2.95 -9.77 -14.66
C ASN A 227 -3.24 -9.44 -16.14
N ALA A 228 -3.81 -8.27 -16.43
CA ALA A 228 -4.06 -7.79 -17.79
C ALA A 228 -2.77 -7.59 -18.61
N MET A 229 -1.63 -7.34 -17.93
CA MET A 229 -0.31 -7.22 -18.56
C MET A 229 0.41 -8.57 -18.72
N MET A 230 -0.17 -9.71 -18.31
CA MET A 230 0.44 -11.04 -18.43
C MET A 230 -0.22 -11.86 -19.54
N ASP A 231 0.58 -12.67 -20.25
CA ASP A 231 0.11 -13.67 -21.22
C ASP A 231 0.72 -15.05 -20.87
N PRO A 232 -0.08 -16.09 -20.56
CA PRO A 232 -1.54 -16.06 -20.44
C PRO A 232 -2.02 -15.36 -19.15
N SER A 233 -3.16 -14.67 -19.24
CA SER A 233 -3.86 -14.11 -18.08
C SER A 233 -4.60 -15.20 -17.31
N GLY A 234 -4.66 -15.10 -15.97
CA GLY A 234 -5.39 -16.07 -15.16
C GLY A 234 -5.07 -16.03 -13.67
N LEU A 235 -6.11 -16.17 -12.85
CA LEU A 235 -5.96 -16.23 -11.40
C LEU A 235 -5.28 -17.52 -10.97
N THR A 236 -4.14 -17.38 -10.30
CA THR A 236 -3.49 -18.53 -9.66
C THR A 236 -4.21 -18.92 -8.37
N GLY A 237 -4.24 -20.21 -8.03
CA GLY A 237 -4.73 -20.66 -6.73
C GLY A 237 -3.94 -20.13 -5.53
N ALA A 238 -2.70 -19.65 -5.74
CA ALA A 238 -1.94 -18.93 -4.72
C ALA A 238 -2.51 -17.53 -4.48
N TRP A 239 -2.81 -16.79 -5.56
CA TRP A 239 -3.44 -15.47 -5.47
C TRP A 239 -4.83 -15.57 -4.85
N MET A 240 -5.67 -16.52 -5.28
CA MET A 240 -7.04 -16.66 -4.75
C MET A 240 -7.07 -16.83 -3.22
N ARG A 241 -6.17 -17.67 -2.69
CA ARG A 241 -6.03 -17.85 -1.24
C ARG A 241 -5.54 -16.60 -0.53
N MET A 242 -4.63 -15.84 -1.15
CA MET A 242 -4.14 -14.58 -0.60
C MET A 242 -5.23 -13.51 -0.59
N ALA A 243 -6.03 -13.40 -1.66
CA ALA A 243 -7.17 -12.49 -1.73
C ALA A 243 -8.22 -12.83 -0.67
N ALA A 244 -8.57 -14.12 -0.51
CA ALA A 244 -9.51 -14.55 0.53
C ALA A 244 -8.98 -14.33 1.96
N GLU A 245 -7.68 -14.51 2.18
CA GLU A 245 -7.03 -14.16 3.45
C GLU A 245 -7.05 -12.65 3.71
N PHE A 246 -6.88 -11.81 2.67
CA PHE A 246 -7.04 -10.36 2.79
C PHE A 246 -8.47 -10.00 3.21
N MET A 247 -9.49 -10.60 2.58
CA MET A 247 -10.90 -10.40 2.94
C MET A 247 -11.18 -10.82 4.39
N LEU A 248 -10.64 -11.96 4.81
CA LEU A 248 -10.74 -12.44 6.19
C LEU A 248 -10.11 -11.44 7.17
N GLN A 249 -8.89 -10.98 6.90
CA GLN A 249 -8.18 -10.02 7.76
C GLN A 249 -8.87 -8.67 7.80
N ALA A 250 -9.43 -8.21 6.68
CA ALA A 250 -10.23 -6.99 6.64
C ALA A 250 -11.46 -7.10 7.56
N ALA A 251 -12.17 -8.23 7.53
CA ALA A 251 -13.29 -8.45 8.43
C ALA A 251 -12.85 -8.55 9.90
N LEU A 252 -11.80 -9.32 10.22
CA LEU A 252 -11.27 -9.45 11.58
C LEU A 252 -10.85 -8.09 12.15
N GLU A 253 -10.14 -7.29 11.36
CA GLU A 253 -9.71 -5.94 11.77
C GLU A 253 -10.93 -5.07 12.08
N GLN A 254 -11.97 -5.08 11.24
CA GLN A 254 -13.17 -4.30 11.49
C GLN A 254 -13.87 -4.68 12.81
N TYR A 255 -13.99 -5.96 13.15
CA TYR A 255 -14.65 -6.37 14.40
C TYR A 255 -13.76 -6.20 15.63
N LEU A 256 -12.50 -6.64 15.59
CA LEU A 256 -11.62 -6.71 16.76
C LEU A 256 -10.87 -5.40 17.03
N VAL A 257 -10.66 -4.56 16.02
CA VAL A 257 -9.90 -3.30 16.15
C VAL A 257 -10.81 -2.08 16.09
N PHE A 258 -11.78 -2.08 15.17
CA PHE A 258 -12.71 -0.96 14.96
C PHE A 258 -14.06 -1.13 15.68
N GLY A 259 -14.36 -2.31 16.22
CA GLY A 259 -15.61 -2.56 16.94
C GLY A 259 -16.86 -2.54 16.06
N ALA A 260 -16.73 -2.96 14.80
CA ALA A 260 -17.84 -3.01 13.85
C ALA A 260 -18.95 -4.00 14.28
N ARG A 261 -20.12 -3.89 13.65
CA ARG A 261 -21.34 -4.64 14.01
C ARG A 261 -22.07 -5.15 12.79
N GLY A 262 -22.94 -6.14 13.01
CA GLY A 262 -23.78 -6.71 11.95
C GLY A 262 -22.98 -7.55 10.96
N THR A 263 -23.61 -7.93 9.85
CA THR A 263 -23.01 -8.73 8.77
C THR A 263 -22.41 -7.90 7.64
N GLU A 264 -22.71 -6.60 7.59
CA GLU A 264 -22.33 -5.70 6.49
C GLU A 264 -20.83 -5.70 6.20
N VAL A 265 -20.00 -5.78 7.24
CA VAL A 265 -18.53 -5.86 7.09
C VAL A 265 -18.10 -7.12 6.33
N ILE A 266 -18.69 -8.27 6.65
CA ILE A 266 -18.35 -9.55 6.02
C ILE A 266 -18.88 -9.55 4.58
N GLU A 267 -20.10 -9.05 4.40
CA GLU A 267 -20.71 -8.85 3.09
C GLU A 267 -19.83 -7.95 2.20
N ASP A 268 -19.39 -6.79 2.70
CA ASP A 268 -18.53 -5.86 1.98
C ASP A 268 -17.16 -6.46 1.63
N ALA A 269 -16.55 -7.19 2.57
CA ALA A 269 -15.27 -7.84 2.38
C ALA A 269 -15.34 -8.98 1.35
N PHE A 270 -16.41 -9.77 1.32
CA PHE A 270 -16.53 -10.96 0.48
C PHE A 270 -17.34 -10.74 -0.82
N ALA A 271 -17.84 -9.52 -1.07
CA ALA A 271 -18.55 -9.16 -2.29
C ALA A 271 -17.61 -8.97 -3.50
N TRP A 272 -17.03 -10.08 -3.98
CA TRP A 272 -16.10 -10.13 -5.11
C TRP A 272 -16.30 -11.38 -5.95
N GLY A 273 -16.18 -11.28 -7.28
CA GLY A 273 -16.33 -12.40 -8.21
C GLY A 273 -17.07 -11.97 -9.47
N LEU A 274 -17.51 -12.94 -10.27
CA LEU A 274 -18.24 -12.69 -11.51
C LEU A 274 -19.50 -11.85 -11.23
N ARG A 275 -19.67 -10.76 -11.96
CA ARG A 275 -20.88 -9.91 -11.93
C ARG A 275 -21.88 -10.36 -12.98
N ALA A 276 -23.16 -10.16 -12.70
CA ALA A 276 -24.17 -10.32 -13.74
C ALA A 276 -23.96 -9.25 -14.84
N ALA A 277 -24.31 -9.59 -16.08
CA ALA A 277 -24.05 -8.77 -17.27
C ALA A 277 -24.73 -7.37 -17.26
N ASP A 278 -25.60 -7.08 -16.28
CA ASP A 278 -26.33 -5.83 -16.09
C ASP A 278 -25.82 -4.96 -14.92
N GLY A 279 -24.77 -5.39 -14.21
CA GLY A 279 -24.17 -4.65 -13.09
C GLY A 279 -23.33 -3.43 -13.50
N GLN A 280 -23.26 -2.42 -12.63
CA GLN A 280 -22.53 -1.17 -12.87
C GLN A 280 -21.00 -1.40 -12.76
N ARG A 281 -20.23 -1.34 -13.84
CA ARG A 281 -18.77 -1.63 -13.85
C ARG A 281 -17.98 -0.84 -12.80
N MET A 282 -16.87 -1.43 -12.33
CA MET A 282 -16.06 -0.78 -11.31
C MET A 282 -15.39 0.47 -11.88
N GLU A 283 -15.69 1.65 -11.33
CA GLU A 283 -15.00 2.88 -11.69
C GLU A 283 -13.84 3.15 -10.71
N ALA A 284 -12.66 3.47 -11.24
CA ALA A 284 -11.54 4.00 -10.48
C ALA A 284 -11.14 5.36 -11.06
N ASP A 285 -11.17 6.40 -10.22
CA ASP A 285 -10.82 7.77 -10.61
C ASP A 285 -11.58 8.31 -11.85
N GLY A 286 -12.78 7.76 -12.13
CA GLY A 286 -13.68 8.17 -13.22
C GLY A 286 -13.57 7.34 -14.51
N GLU A 287 -12.76 6.28 -14.52
CA GLU A 287 -12.63 5.34 -15.63
C GLU A 287 -13.16 3.95 -15.26
N GLU A 288 -13.90 3.29 -16.16
CA GLU A 288 -14.27 1.88 -16.01
C GLU A 288 -13.01 1.01 -16.07
N VAL A 289 -12.76 0.24 -15.00
CA VAL A 289 -11.65 -0.70 -14.89
C VAL A 289 -12.14 -2.09 -15.30
N ASP A 290 -12.22 -2.31 -16.61
CA ASP A 290 -12.64 -3.60 -17.18
C ASP A 290 -11.73 -4.75 -16.71
N GLU A 291 -10.47 -4.46 -16.33
CA GLU A 291 -9.51 -5.48 -15.90
C GLU A 291 -9.95 -6.26 -14.66
N VAL A 292 -10.73 -5.65 -13.75
CA VAL A 292 -11.17 -6.32 -12.52
C VAL A 292 -12.22 -7.38 -12.83
N ASP A 293 -13.20 -7.06 -13.66
CA ASP A 293 -14.27 -7.98 -14.04
C ASP A 293 -13.69 -9.10 -14.94
N ASP A 294 -12.78 -8.76 -15.85
CA ASP A 294 -12.03 -9.73 -16.67
C ASP A 294 -11.22 -10.71 -15.83
N MET A 295 -10.62 -10.25 -14.72
CA MET A 295 -9.81 -11.10 -13.84
C MET A 295 -10.62 -12.23 -13.19
N PHE A 296 -11.92 -12.05 -12.95
CA PHE A 296 -12.80 -13.07 -12.36
C PHE A 296 -13.57 -13.90 -13.39
N THR A 297 -13.37 -13.64 -14.68
CA THR A 297 -14.12 -14.26 -15.76
C THR A 297 -13.23 -15.21 -16.57
N ASP A 298 -13.71 -16.44 -16.78
CA ASP A 298 -13.09 -17.35 -17.73
C ASP A 298 -13.36 -16.87 -19.17
N ALA A 299 -12.29 -16.55 -19.89
CA ALA A 299 -12.37 -15.97 -21.23
C ALA A 299 -13.03 -16.89 -22.29
N VAL A 300 -13.14 -18.19 -22.02
CA VAL A 300 -13.72 -19.18 -22.95
C VAL A 300 -15.19 -19.45 -22.62
N TYR A 301 -15.52 -19.58 -21.34
CA TYR A 301 -16.84 -19.99 -20.88
C TYR A 301 -17.72 -18.86 -20.35
N GLU A 302 -17.15 -17.66 -20.15
CA GLU A 302 -17.81 -16.50 -19.53
C GLU A 302 -18.39 -16.83 -18.14
N THR A 303 -17.72 -17.76 -17.43
CA THR A 303 -18.09 -18.19 -16.08
C THR A 303 -17.08 -17.69 -15.05
N GLU A 304 -17.45 -17.73 -13.76
CA GLU A 304 -16.50 -17.42 -12.69
C GLU A 304 -15.31 -18.38 -12.76
N VAL A 305 -14.09 -17.86 -12.58
CA VAL A 305 -12.86 -18.66 -12.59
C VAL A 305 -12.96 -19.84 -11.62
N GLU A 306 -12.59 -21.04 -12.09
CA GLU A 306 -12.71 -22.28 -11.33
C GLU A 306 -12.01 -22.20 -9.97
N GLY A 307 -12.70 -22.66 -8.92
CA GLY A 307 -12.18 -22.71 -7.56
C GLY A 307 -12.32 -21.41 -6.75
N TRP A 308 -12.63 -20.27 -7.38
CA TRP A 308 -12.79 -18.99 -6.65
C TRP A 308 -13.93 -19.03 -5.62
N ALA A 309 -15.10 -19.54 -6.01
CA ALA A 309 -16.25 -19.73 -5.12
C ALA A 309 -15.90 -20.60 -3.90
N ASP A 310 -15.18 -21.70 -4.12
CA ASP A 310 -14.81 -22.65 -3.06
C ASP A 310 -13.81 -22.04 -2.08
N VAL A 311 -12.82 -21.29 -2.58
CA VAL A 311 -11.85 -20.59 -1.73
C VAL A 311 -12.54 -19.53 -0.88
N LYS A 312 -13.41 -18.68 -1.46
CA LYS A 312 -14.21 -17.70 -0.71
C LYS A 312 -15.03 -18.38 0.38
N LYS A 313 -15.75 -19.44 0.03
CA LYS A 313 -16.60 -20.19 0.95
C LYS A 313 -15.81 -20.81 2.11
N ALA A 314 -14.60 -21.32 1.85
CA ALA A 314 -13.74 -21.90 2.87
C ALA A 314 -13.33 -20.86 3.93
N TYR A 315 -12.87 -19.68 3.50
CA TYR A 315 -12.47 -18.60 4.42
C TYR A 315 -13.67 -18.00 5.16
N LEU A 316 -14.80 -17.83 4.48
CA LEU A 316 -16.03 -17.37 5.11
C LEU A 316 -16.52 -18.34 6.20
N ALA A 317 -16.43 -19.65 5.95
CA ALA A 317 -16.83 -20.68 6.92
C ALA A 317 -15.97 -20.65 8.20
N GLU A 318 -14.76 -20.09 8.15
CA GLU A 318 -13.95 -19.89 9.35
C GLU A 318 -14.59 -18.86 10.29
N MET A 319 -15.15 -17.78 9.77
CA MET A 319 -15.84 -16.75 10.57
C MET A 319 -17.27 -17.16 10.95
N ILE A 320 -18.02 -17.73 10.02
CA ILE A 320 -19.44 -18.08 10.20
C ILE A 320 -19.61 -19.58 9.95
N PRO A 321 -19.83 -20.41 10.99
CA PRO A 321 -20.03 -21.83 10.78
C PRO A 321 -21.32 -22.07 10.00
N PRO A 322 -21.36 -23.10 9.14
CA PRO A 322 -22.61 -23.50 8.50
C PRO A 322 -23.64 -23.93 9.56
N VAL A 323 -24.90 -23.57 9.33
CA VAL A 323 -26.05 -23.79 10.25
C VAL A 323 -26.14 -25.23 10.77
N ASN A 324 -25.75 -26.21 9.96
CA ASN A 324 -25.77 -27.64 10.31
C ASN A 324 -24.78 -28.02 11.43
N GLU A 325 -23.64 -27.33 11.56
CA GLU A 325 -22.68 -27.59 12.65
C GLU A 325 -23.11 -26.94 13.97
N ALA A 326 -23.75 -25.77 13.89
CA ALA A 326 -24.28 -25.08 15.07
C ALA A 326 -25.41 -25.88 15.75
N GLN A 327 -26.30 -26.51 14.96
CA GLN A 327 -27.34 -27.40 15.47
C GLN A 327 -26.83 -28.76 15.95
N ALA A 328 -25.78 -29.31 15.33
CA ALA A 328 -25.19 -30.60 15.73
C ALA A 328 -24.46 -30.52 17.08
N LYS A 329 -23.83 -29.38 17.41
CA LYS A 329 -23.25 -29.14 18.75
C LYS A 329 -24.33 -28.89 19.80
N SER A 330 -25.35 -28.10 19.49
CA SER A 330 -26.49 -27.84 20.40
C SER A 330 -27.30 -29.11 20.74
N SER A 331 -27.47 -30.03 19.79
CA SER A 331 -28.19 -31.29 20.05
C SER A 331 -27.40 -32.30 20.89
N LYS A 332 -26.06 -32.17 20.97
CA LYS A 332 -25.22 -33.10 21.74
C LYS A 332 -25.21 -32.81 23.24
N ASP A 333 -25.50 -31.57 23.63
CA ASP A 333 -25.55 -31.14 25.03
C ASP A 333 -26.95 -31.27 25.67
N THR A 334 -27.97 -31.69 24.90
CA THR A 334 -29.37 -31.77 25.38
C THR A 334 -29.73 -33.12 26.02
N TYR A 335 -28.80 -34.09 26.08
CA TYR A 335 -29.09 -35.43 26.60
C TYR A 335 -28.10 -35.92 27.67
N LEU A 336 -27.72 -35.10 28.65
CA LEU A 336 -27.23 -35.62 29.94
C LEU A 336 -27.70 -34.78 31.14
N LEU A 337 -28.60 -35.40 31.90
CA LEU A 337 -28.87 -35.27 33.35
C LEU A 337 -29.81 -34.18 33.91
N HIS A 338 -30.78 -34.71 34.65
CA HIS A 338 -31.65 -34.10 35.63
C HIS A 338 -30.90 -33.39 36.78
N SER A 339 -31.46 -32.23 37.14
CA SER A 339 -31.70 -31.74 38.51
C SER A 339 -30.58 -31.00 39.28
N SER A 340 -31.04 -29.84 39.77
CA SER A 340 -30.69 -29.13 41.00
C SER A 340 -29.67 -28.00 40.88
N ASP A 341 -30.22 -26.79 41.00
CA ASP A 341 -29.61 -25.57 41.53
C ASP A 341 -28.17 -25.28 41.12
N ASN A 342 -27.98 -24.49 40.06
CA ASN A 342 -26.97 -23.45 40.06
C ASN A 342 -27.17 -22.47 38.89
N ASN A 343 -26.77 -21.23 39.17
CA ASN A 343 -26.75 -20.05 38.31
C ASN A 343 -25.89 -20.27 37.05
N THR A 344 -26.38 -21.02 36.05
CA THR A 344 -25.64 -21.25 34.81
C THR A 344 -26.02 -20.22 33.75
N GLY A 345 -25.10 -19.28 33.54
CA GLY A 345 -25.16 -18.29 32.48
C GLY A 345 -25.39 -18.96 31.12
N VAL A 346 -26.52 -18.64 30.51
CA VAL A 346 -26.74 -18.86 29.08
C VAL A 346 -25.72 -17.97 28.38
N THR A 347 -24.60 -18.55 27.94
CA THR A 347 -23.62 -17.86 27.09
C THR A 347 -24.34 -17.37 25.84
N SER A 348 -24.51 -16.06 25.76
CA SER A 348 -25.20 -15.40 24.65
C SER A 348 -24.56 -15.81 23.30
N PRO A 349 -25.33 -16.04 22.23
CA PRO A 349 -24.81 -16.30 20.88
C PRO A 349 -23.74 -15.29 20.42
N ALA A 350 -23.79 -14.08 20.96
CA ALA A 350 -22.79 -13.03 20.79
C ALA A 350 -21.39 -13.37 21.30
N PHE A 351 -21.30 -13.94 22.51
CA PHE A 351 -20.04 -14.34 23.13
C PHE A 351 -19.35 -15.42 22.28
N HIS A 352 -20.16 -16.31 21.68
CA HIS A 352 -19.65 -17.33 20.78
C HIS A 352 -19.12 -16.76 19.45
N PHE A 353 -19.61 -15.60 18.99
CA PHE A 353 -19.10 -14.97 17.76
C PHE A 353 -17.75 -14.28 18.00
N ILE A 354 -17.62 -13.43 19.02
CA ILE A 354 -16.35 -12.73 19.31
C ILE A 354 -15.25 -13.74 19.65
N SER A 355 -15.49 -14.72 20.53
CA SER A 355 -14.48 -15.75 20.82
C SER A 355 -14.09 -16.59 19.60
N ARG A 356 -15.00 -16.73 18.62
CA ARG A 356 -14.66 -17.35 17.34
C ARG A 356 -13.76 -16.45 16.51
N LEU A 357 -14.05 -15.15 16.42
CA LEU A 357 -13.19 -14.21 15.71
C LEU A 357 -11.79 -14.16 16.33
N GLU A 358 -11.68 -14.16 17.67
CA GLU A 358 -10.40 -14.24 18.38
C GLU A 358 -9.64 -15.53 18.02
N MET A 359 -10.30 -16.69 18.05
CA MET A 359 -9.68 -17.97 17.64
C MET A 359 -9.23 -17.95 16.17
N VAL A 360 -10.00 -17.31 15.28
CA VAL A 360 -9.61 -17.16 13.87
C VAL A 360 -8.44 -16.19 13.72
N ALA A 361 -8.39 -15.10 14.49
CA ALA A 361 -7.27 -14.17 14.52
C ALA A 361 -5.98 -14.82 15.05
N GLU A 362 -6.09 -15.73 16.03
CA GLU A 362 -4.95 -16.54 16.48
C GLU A 362 -4.44 -17.49 15.37
N LYS A 363 -5.37 -18.09 14.60
CA LYS A 363 -5.03 -18.96 13.46
C LYS A 363 -4.42 -18.19 12.29
N HIS A 364 -4.80 -16.93 12.11
CA HIS A 364 -4.30 -16.04 11.05
C HIS A 364 -3.66 -14.78 11.66
N PRO A 365 -2.42 -14.87 12.18
CA PRO A 365 -1.77 -13.73 12.80
C PRO A 365 -1.54 -12.56 11.84
N MET A 366 -1.88 -11.34 12.27
CA MET A 366 -1.73 -10.12 11.46
C MET A 366 -0.30 -9.92 10.93
N ALA A 367 0.73 -10.21 11.74
CA ALA A 367 2.13 -10.07 11.32
C ALA A 367 2.53 -11.03 10.17
N ALA A 368 1.99 -12.25 10.17
CA ALA A 368 2.23 -13.22 9.11
C ALA A 368 1.53 -12.79 7.81
N PHE A 369 0.30 -12.30 7.93
CA PHE A 369 -0.44 -11.71 6.81
C PHE A 369 0.30 -10.50 6.22
N GLU A 370 0.74 -9.55 7.06
CA GLU A 370 1.44 -8.36 6.61
C GLU A 370 2.75 -8.70 5.89
N THR A 371 3.51 -9.66 6.41
CA THR A 371 4.72 -10.18 5.74
C THR A 371 4.39 -10.77 4.36
N LYS A 372 3.29 -11.54 4.26
CA LYS A 372 2.86 -12.16 3.01
C LYS A 372 2.43 -11.14 1.97
N ILE A 373 1.66 -10.12 2.36
CA ILE A 373 1.25 -9.03 1.46
C ILE A 373 2.44 -8.21 1.02
N LEU A 374 3.35 -7.83 1.93
CA LEU A 374 4.56 -7.10 1.54
C LEU A 374 5.43 -7.88 0.55
N GLY A 375 5.59 -9.20 0.77
CA GLY A 375 6.29 -10.07 -0.17
C GLY A 375 5.60 -10.15 -1.54
N PHE A 376 4.27 -10.18 -1.56
CA PHE A 376 3.49 -10.12 -2.80
C PHE A 376 3.65 -8.78 -3.54
N LEU A 377 3.54 -7.65 -2.84
CA LEU A 377 3.70 -6.32 -3.43
C LEU A 377 5.13 -6.10 -3.96
N ASP A 378 6.15 -6.62 -3.27
CA ASP A 378 7.54 -6.60 -3.74
C ASP A 378 7.71 -7.46 -5.00
N ALA A 379 7.11 -8.66 -5.03
CA ALA A 379 7.11 -9.50 -6.23
C ALA A 379 6.38 -8.84 -7.41
N LEU A 380 5.28 -8.13 -7.15
CA LEU A 380 4.59 -7.33 -8.16
C LEU A 380 5.48 -6.19 -8.69
N ALA A 381 6.17 -5.46 -7.82
CA ALA A 381 7.09 -4.41 -8.23
C ALA A 381 8.25 -4.94 -9.10
N GLN A 382 8.76 -6.13 -8.79
CA GLN A 382 9.84 -6.79 -9.54
C GLN A 382 9.37 -7.47 -10.83
N SER A 383 8.06 -7.61 -11.01
CA SER A 383 7.50 -8.31 -12.18
C SER A 383 7.40 -7.43 -13.44
N ILE A 384 7.63 -6.13 -13.32
CA ILE A 384 7.72 -5.18 -14.44
C ILE A 384 9.17 -4.71 -14.59
N PRO A 385 9.58 -4.26 -15.79
CA PRO A 385 10.92 -3.70 -15.98
C PRO A 385 11.22 -2.56 -15.01
N GLU A 386 12.50 -2.42 -14.65
CA GLU A 386 12.93 -1.27 -13.87
C GLU A 386 12.89 0.00 -14.73
N PRO A 387 12.59 1.18 -14.16
CA PRO A 387 12.63 2.43 -14.92
C PRO A 387 13.99 2.65 -15.58
N VAL A 388 13.99 3.21 -16.79
CA VAL A 388 15.21 3.48 -17.56
C VAL A 388 16.25 4.25 -16.74
N LEU A 389 15.82 5.23 -15.95
CA LEU A 389 16.73 6.01 -15.10
C LEU A 389 17.42 5.15 -14.02
N VAL A 390 16.72 4.14 -13.46
CA VAL A 390 17.32 3.18 -12.51
C VAL A 390 18.33 2.28 -13.22
N GLN A 391 18.01 1.83 -14.42
CA GLN A 391 18.92 1.02 -15.24
C GLN A 391 20.21 1.80 -15.59
N LEU A 392 20.09 3.09 -15.89
CA LEU A 392 21.23 3.99 -16.12
C LEU A 392 22.08 4.16 -14.86
N GLU A 393 21.47 4.32 -13.68
CA GLU A 393 22.19 4.35 -12.39
C GLU A 393 22.99 3.07 -12.14
N LYS A 394 22.42 1.91 -12.52
CA LYS A 394 23.10 0.59 -12.45
C LYS A 394 24.14 0.39 -13.55
N GLY A 395 24.22 1.29 -14.53
CA GLY A 395 25.20 1.28 -15.61
C GLY A 395 24.92 0.24 -16.70
N GLN A 396 23.69 -0.26 -16.81
CA GLN A 396 23.29 -1.21 -17.85
C GLN A 396 21.82 -0.99 -18.23
N LEU A 397 21.59 -0.59 -19.49
CA LEU A 397 20.26 -0.54 -20.08
C LEU A 397 19.85 -1.93 -20.57
N ASP A 398 18.56 -2.24 -20.43
CA ASP A 398 17.98 -3.44 -21.01
C ASP A 398 18.12 -3.44 -22.54
N GLY A 399 18.35 -4.61 -23.11
CA GLY A 399 18.67 -4.77 -24.54
C GLY A 399 20.06 -4.26 -24.97
N MET A 400 20.87 -3.70 -24.07
CA MET A 400 22.23 -3.22 -24.37
C MET A 400 23.31 -3.94 -23.56
N SER A 401 24.48 -4.14 -24.18
CA SER A 401 25.68 -4.57 -23.43
C SER A 401 26.16 -3.43 -22.54
N LYS A 402 26.85 -3.74 -21.42
CA LYS A 402 27.46 -2.72 -20.56
C LYS A 402 28.39 -1.77 -21.33
N GLY A 403 29.15 -2.29 -22.30
CA GLY A 403 30.01 -1.47 -23.15
C GLY A 403 29.21 -0.48 -24.00
N ASN A 404 28.10 -0.94 -24.61
CA ASN A 404 27.22 -0.10 -25.40
C ASN A 404 26.53 0.97 -24.53
N THR A 405 26.09 0.61 -23.31
CA THR A 405 25.50 1.58 -22.37
C THR A 405 26.51 2.65 -21.94
N GLN A 406 27.77 2.27 -21.68
CA GLN A 406 28.82 3.22 -21.34
C GLN A 406 29.14 4.17 -22.50
N GLU A 407 29.20 3.64 -23.72
CA GLU A 407 29.38 4.45 -24.92
C GLU A 407 28.21 5.42 -25.14
N PHE A 408 26.98 4.95 -24.95
CA PHE A 408 25.78 5.79 -25.00
C PHE A 408 25.84 6.93 -23.97
N LEU A 409 26.13 6.62 -22.70
CA LEU A 409 26.26 7.62 -21.63
C LEU A 409 27.34 8.67 -21.94
N ARG A 410 28.48 8.22 -22.47
CA ARG A 410 29.56 9.12 -22.92
C ARG A 410 29.09 10.07 -24.03
N ASN A 411 28.31 9.56 -24.98
CA ASN A 411 27.75 10.37 -26.07
C ASN A 411 26.69 11.37 -25.57
N CYS A 412 25.97 11.06 -24.49
CA CYS A 412 25.06 11.97 -23.80
C CYS A 412 25.77 12.98 -22.87
N GLY A 413 27.11 13.05 -22.89
CA GLY A 413 27.88 13.98 -22.05
C GLY A 413 27.94 13.59 -20.56
N SER A 414 27.51 12.38 -20.21
CA SER A 414 27.57 11.85 -18.84
C SER A 414 28.74 10.89 -18.69
N SER A 415 29.73 11.23 -17.87
CA SER A 415 30.75 10.27 -17.46
C SER A 415 30.18 9.36 -16.36
N VAL A 416 30.21 8.05 -16.55
CA VAL A 416 29.81 7.04 -15.55
C VAL A 416 30.52 7.26 -14.20
N ALA A 417 31.75 7.79 -14.24
CA ALA A 417 32.50 8.15 -13.05
C ALA A 417 31.82 9.25 -12.20
N HIS A 418 30.97 10.11 -12.79
CA HIS A 418 30.23 11.15 -12.08
C HIS A 418 28.93 10.63 -11.46
N LEU A 419 28.22 9.71 -12.13
CA LEU A 419 26.99 9.10 -11.61
C LEU A 419 27.30 8.14 -10.45
N VAL A 420 28.34 7.31 -10.60
CA VAL A 420 28.77 6.35 -9.56
C VAL A 420 29.46 7.05 -8.38
N SER A 421 30.17 8.17 -8.59
CA SER A 421 30.80 8.93 -7.50
C SER A 421 29.80 9.79 -6.70
N ALA A 422 28.65 10.16 -7.29
CA ALA A 422 27.57 10.85 -6.60
C ALA A 422 26.73 9.92 -5.70
N THR A 423 26.65 8.63 -6.04
CA THR A 423 25.82 7.63 -5.32
C THR A 423 26.63 6.57 -4.58
N GLY A 424 27.96 6.52 -4.74
CA GLY A 424 28.80 5.43 -4.24
C GLY A 424 30.14 5.85 -3.65
N LYS A 425 30.14 6.43 -2.44
CA LYS A 425 31.19 6.08 -1.48
C LYS A 425 30.75 4.81 -0.76
N LEU A 426 31.03 3.65 -1.33
CA LEU A 426 31.15 2.36 -0.61
C LEU A 426 31.54 1.24 -1.59
N LYS A 427 32.85 1.10 -1.82
CA LYS A 427 33.55 -0.19 -1.92
C LYS A 427 35.05 0.08 -2.03
N ASP A 428 35.69 0.21 -0.88
CA ASP A 428 37.11 -0.14 -0.73
C ASP A 428 37.20 -1.08 0.46
N PHE A 429 37.22 -2.38 0.17
CA PHE A 429 37.93 -3.40 0.93
C PHE A 429 38.06 -4.64 0.04
N SER A 430 38.89 -4.50 -1.01
CA SER A 430 39.69 -5.63 -1.47
C SER A 430 41.05 -5.46 -0.80
N ALA A 431 41.25 -6.16 0.30
CA ALA A 431 42.60 -6.48 0.74
C ALA A 431 42.97 -7.80 0.06
N GLU A 432 43.76 -7.69 -1.00
CA GLU A 432 44.72 -8.73 -1.36
C GLU A 432 45.61 -8.99 -0.15
N VAL A 433 45.70 -10.25 0.28
CA VAL A 433 46.91 -10.76 0.92
C VAL A 433 47.19 -12.11 0.26
N GLU A 434 48.05 -12.07 -0.76
CA GLU A 434 48.97 -13.17 -1.04
C GLU A 434 50.03 -13.18 0.07
N GLU A 435 50.01 -14.19 0.93
CA GLU A 435 51.10 -15.18 1.13
C GLU A 435 50.61 -16.34 2.00
#